data_AF-A0A946IVR2-F1
#
_entry.id   AF-A0A946IVR2-F1
#
_cell.length_a   1.000
_cell.length_b   1.000
_cell.length_c   1.000
_cell.angle_alpha   90.00
_cell.angle_beta   90.00
_cell.angle_gamma   90.00
#
_symmetry.space_group_name_H-M   'P 1'
#
loop_
_entity.id
_entity.type
_entity.pdbx_description
1 polymer ?
#
loop_
_entity_poly.entity_id
_entity_poly.type
_entity_poly.pdbx_seq_one_letter_code
_entity_poly.pdbx_strand_id
1 'polypeptide(L)'
;METKKQLIDSFKKVCLCRSIKAGTIMAAIQEGSLTFEALRRKIGVGTGNCKAKRCRSKIEERIQGHKESIEAKSETGAPPCG
;
A
#
# COMPACT_ATOMS: atom_id res chain seq x y z
N MET A 1 -3.42 -23.47 -12.39
CA MET A 1 -2.00 -23.25 -12.70
C MET A 1 -1.55 -22.01 -11.93
N GLU A 2 -1.03 -22.19 -10.71
CA GLU A 2 -0.59 -21.06 -9.88
C GLU A 2 0.63 -20.37 -10.51
N THR A 3 0.44 -19.12 -10.88
CA THR A 3 1.42 -18.34 -11.63
C THR A 3 2.52 -17.87 -10.67
N LYS A 4 3.68 -18.54 -10.68
CA LYS A 4 4.93 -18.15 -9.97
C LYS A 4 5.19 -16.62 -9.97
N LYS A 5 4.79 -15.94 -11.05
CA LYS A 5 4.88 -14.48 -11.23
C LYS A 5 4.17 -13.67 -10.13
N GLN A 6 2.99 -14.09 -9.67
CA GLN A 6 2.23 -13.37 -8.64
C GLN A 6 2.91 -13.46 -7.26
N LEU A 7 3.50 -14.63 -6.98
CA LEU A 7 4.25 -14.86 -5.75
C LEU A 7 5.50 -13.96 -5.72
N ILE A 8 6.24 -13.88 -6.82
CA ILE A 8 7.45 -13.05 -6.95
C ILE A 8 7.12 -11.56 -6.80
N ASP A 9 6.03 -11.09 -7.42
CA ASP A 9 5.61 -9.69 -7.31
C ASP A 9 5.31 -9.30 -5.86
N SER A 10 4.71 -10.21 -5.09
CA SER A 10 4.39 -10.00 -3.67
C SER A 10 5.65 -9.81 -2.80
N PHE A 11 6.78 -10.40 -3.17
CA PHE A 11 8.05 -10.22 -2.45
C PHE A 11 8.82 -8.98 -2.87
N LYS A 12 8.42 -8.29 -3.95
CA LYS A 12 9.12 -7.10 -4.44
C LYS A 12 9.09 -6.00 -3.39
N LYS A 13 10.26 -5.49 -3.02
CA LYS A 13 10.38 -4.39 -2.06
C LYS A 13 9.88 -3.10 -2.71
N VAL A 14 8.80 -2.55 -2.16
CA VAL A 14 8.25 -1.26 -2.59
C VAL A 14 8.90 -0.12 -1.82
N CYS A 15 9.12 -0.31 -0.51
CA CYS A 15 9.88 0.63 0.30
C CYS A 15 11.24 0.03 0.68
N LEU A 16 12.31 0.57 0.11
CA LEU A 16 13.68 0.17 0.45
C LEU A 16 14.03 0.56 1.90
N CYS A 17 13.61 1.75 2.32
CA CYS A 17 14.02 2.36 3.57
C CYS A 17 13.41 1.64 4.79
N ARG A 18 12.23 1.02 4.63
CA ARG A 18 11.56 0.23 5.69
C ARG A 18 11.49 -1.27 5.35
N SER A 19 12.12 -1.69 4.25
CA SER A 19 12.05 -3.07 3.72
C SER A 19 10.61 -3.61 3.59
N ILE A 20 9.67 -2.75 3.23
CA ILE A 20 8.26 -3.13 3.02
C ILE A 20 8.10 -3.76 1.64
N LYS A 21 7.45 -4.92 1.59
CA LYS A 21 7.19 -5.70 0.39
C LYS A 21 5.79 -5.38 -0.17
N ALA A 22 5.58 -5.63 -1.46
CA ALA A 22 4.29 -5.44 -2.12
C ALA A 22 3.17 -6.27 -1.48
N GLY A 23 3.48 -7.50 -1.03
CA GLY A 23 2.53 -8.37 -0.34
C GLY A 23 1.99 -7.76 0.96
N THR A 24 2.84 -7.06 1.72
CA THR A 24 2.41 -6.34 2.93
C THR A 24 1.46 -5.19 2.60
N ILE A 25 1.70 -4.49 1.49
CA ILE A 25 0.81 -3.42 1.02
C ILE A 25 -0.54 -3.99 0.58
N MET A 26 -0.53 -5.09 -0.19
CA MET A 26 -1.76 -5.76 -0.64
C MET A 26 -2.56 -6.32 0.54
N ALA A 27 -1.88 -6.92 1.53
CA ALA A 27 -2.52 -7.38 2.76
C ALA A 27 -3.21 -6.22 3.50
N ALA A 28 -2.53 -5.09 3.67
CA ALA A 28 -3.12 -3.93 4.32
C ALA A 28 -4.29 -3.33 3.52
N ILE A 29 -4.22 -3.33 2.19
CA ILE A 29 -5.33 -2.94 1.30
C ILE A 29 -6.53 -3.89 1.48
N GLN A 30 -6.32 -5.21 1.54
CA GLN A 30 -7.38 -6.20 1.83
C GLN A 30 -7.99 -6.01 3.21
N GLU A 31 -7.20 -5.60 4.20
CA GLU A 31 -7.70 -5.24 5.51
C GLU A 31 -8.46 -3.89 5.55
N GLY A 32 -8.61 -3.20 4.41
CA GLY A 32 -9.37 -1.95 4.28
C GLY A 32 -8.52 -0.68 4.26
N SER A 33 -7.18 -0.78 4.19
CA SER A 33 -6.31 0.39 4.08
C SER A 33 -6.19 0.85 2.62
N LEU A 34 -7.22 1.54 2.13
CA LEU A 34 -7.36 2.03 0.75
C LEU A 34 -6.78 3.43 0.52
N THR A 35 -5.96 3.94 1.45
CA THR A 35 -5.33 5.26 1.32
C THR A 35 -3.86 5.21 1.72
N PHE A 36 -3.06 6.10 1.14
CA PHE A 36 -1.64 6.21 1.46
C PHE A 36 -1.43 6.47 2.96
N GLU A 37 -2.31 7.26 3.58
CA GLU A 37 -2.25 7.57 4.99
C GLU A 37 -2.60 6.38 5.88
N ALA A 38 -3.63 5.59 5.53
CA ALA A 38 -3.97 4.37 6.24
C ALA A 38 -2.82 3.36 6.18
N LEU A 39 -2.20 3.18 5.00
CA LEU A 39 -1.01 2.33 4.86
C LEU A 39 0.18 2.91 5.66
N ARG A 40 0.39 4.22 5.63
CA ARG A 40 1.45 4.86 6.43
C ARG A 40 1.26 4.60 7.92
N ARG A 41 0.03 4.64 8.41
CA ARG A 41 -0.29 4.42 9.82
C ARG A 41 -0.26 2.94 10.21
N LYS A 42 -0.66 2.05 9.31
CA LYS A 42 -0.73 0.59 9.56
C LYS A 42 0.63 -0.11 9.39
N ILE A 43 1.33 0.15 8.30
CA ILE A 43 2.59 -0.53 7.94
C ILE A 43 3.81 0.40 8.01
N GLY A 44 3.63 1.68 8.36
CA GLY A 44 4.75 2.62 8.51
C GLY A 44 5.41 2.98 7.18
N VAL A 45 4.70 2.88 6.06
CA VAL A 45 5.30 3.14 4.75
C VAL A 45 5.45 4.63 4.49
N GLY A 46 6.60 5.05 3.96
CA GLY A 46 6.86 6.46 3.64
C GLY A 46 7.28 7.34 4.84
N THR A 47 7.36 6.80 6.06
CA THR A 47 7.84 7.52 7.25
C THR A 47 9.37 7.57 7.38
N GLY A 48 10.11 6.82 6.56
CA GLY A 48 11.57 6.80 6.62
C GLY A 48 12.23 8.08 6.09
N ASN A 49 13.57 8.13 6.15
CA ASN A 49 14.40 9.26 5.70
C ASN A 49 14.13 9.70 4.25
N CYS A 50 13.63 8.77 3.44
CA CYS A 50 13.26 8.96 2.04
C CYS A 50 11.95 9.76 1.85
N LYS A 51 11.20 10.06 2.93
CA LYS A 51 9.93 10.81 2.95
C LYS A 51 8.95 10.38 1.85
N ALA A 52 8.78 9.08 1.71
CA ALA A 52 7.97 8.44 0.67
C ALA A 52 8.33 8.72 -0.80
N LYS A 53 9.37 9.49 -1.13
CA LYS A 53 9.69 9.90 -2.51
C LYS A 53 9.74 8.75 -3.53
N ARG A 54 10.21 7.57 -3.13
CA ARG A 54 10.35 6.41 -4.03
C ARG A 54 9.20 5.40 -3.96
N CYS A 55 8.54 5.29 -2.81
CA CYS A 55 7.49 4.30 -2.60
C CYS A 55 6.09 4.88 -2.79
N ARG A 56 5.92 6.20 -2.69
CA ARG A 56 4.64 6.90 -2.80
C ARG A 56 3.94 6.60 -4.13
N SER A 57 4.57 6.88 -5.27
CA SER A 57 3.95 6.63 -6.59
C SER A 57 3.56 5.16 -6.79
N LYS A 58 4.39 4.20 -6.36
CA LYS A 58 4.07 2.77 -6.44
C LYS A 58 2.87 2.38 -5.59
N ILE A 59 2.70 3.01 -4.44
CA ILE A 59 1.60 2.71 -3.51
C ILE A 59 0.32 3.35 -4.03
N GLU A 60 0.38 4.61 -4.47
CA GLU A 60 -0.77 5.30 -5.05
C GLU A 60 -1.28 4.57 -6.29
N GLU A 61 -0.39 4.12 -7.19
CA GLU A 61 -0.76 3.29 -8.35
C GLU A 61 -1.45 1.98 -7.92
N ARG A 62 -0.92 1.31 -6.89
CA ARG A 62 -1.50 0.06 -6.36
C ARG A 62 -2.88 0.29 -5.73
N ILE A 63 -3.05 1.39 -4.99
CA ILE A 63 -4.33 1.79 -4.39
C ILE A 63 -5.33 2.12 -5.49
N GLN A 64 -4.95 2.93 -6.48
CA GLN A 64 -5.83 3.37 -7.55
C GLN A 64 -6.35 2.17 -8.35
N GLY A 65 -5.46 1.26 -8.79
CA GLY A 65 -5.86 0.05 -9.50
C GLY A 65 -6.73 -0.89 -8.65
N HIS A 66 -6.59 -0.86 -7.32
CA HIS A 66 -7.46 -1.62 -6.42
C HIS A 66 -8.78 -0.90 -6.13
N LYS A 67 -8.80 0.44 -6.14
CA LYS A 67 -10.00 1.27 -5.90
C LYS A 67 -11.01 1.14 -7.02
N GLU A 68 -10.57 1.07 -8.28
CA GLU A 68 -11.44 0.71 -9.43
C GLU A 68 -12.17 -0.63 -9.23
N SER A 69 -11.59 -1.55 -8.46
CA SER A 69 -12.21 -2.84 -8.15
C SER A 69 -13.04 -2.86 -6.86
N ILE A 70 -13.05 -1.78 -6.05
CA ILE A 70 -13.56 -1.76 -4.66
C ILE A 70 -14.62 -0.67 -4.39
N GLU A 71 -15.08 0.10 -5.38
CA GLU A 71 -16.10 1.18 -5.20
C GLU A 71 -17.47 0.73 -4.61
N ALA A 72 -17.62 -0.51 -4.13
CA ALA A 72 -18.82 -1.01 -3.47
C ALA A 72 -18.79 -0.99 -1.93
N LYS A 73 -17.65 -0.76 -1.23
CA LYS A 73 -17.59 -0.92 0.24
C LYS A 73 -16.68 0.08 0.96
N SER A 74 -17.32 0.90 1.81
CA SER A 74 -16.81 1.54 3.04
C SER A 74 -15.69 2.59 2.93
N GLU A 75 -16.12 3.83 2.71
CA GLU A 75 -15.92 4.97 3.63
C GLU A 75 -15.40 4.61 5.04
N THR A 76 -14.28 5.26 5.42
CA THR A 76 -13.77 5.64 6.77
C THR A 76 -12.24 5.71 6.65
N GLY A 77 -11.49 6.74 7.00
CA GLY A 77 -11.72 7.99 7.72
C GLY A 77 -10.31 8.45 8.11
N ALA A 78 -9.88 9.60 7.60
CA ALA A 78 -8.67 10.26 8.09
C ALA A 78 -9.14 11.53 8.81
N PRO A 79 -9.06 11.61 10.15
CA PRO A 79 -9.22 12.90 10.81
C PRO A 79 -8.05 13.81 10.38
N PRO A 80 -8.29 15.11 10.17
CA PRO A 80 -7.21 16.04 9.89
C PRO A 80 -6.34 16.12 11.16
N CYS A 81 -5.13 15.57 11.10
CA CYS A 81 -4.13 15.85 12.11
C CYS A 81 -3.38 17.11 11.68
N GLY A 82 -3.64 18.20 12.42
CA GLY A 82 -3.03 19.52 12.26
C GLY A 82 -1.61 19.63 12.79
#